data_AF-A0A3D1MGY5-F1
#
_entry.id   AF-A0A3D1MGY5-F1
#
_cell.length_a   1.000
_cell.length_b   1.000
_cell.length_c   1.000
_cell.angle_alpha   90.00
_cell.angle_beta   90.00
_cell.angle_gamma   90.00
#
_symmetry.space_group_name_H-M   'P 1'
#
loop_
_entity.id
_entity.type
_entity.pdbx_description
1 polymer ?
#
loop_
_entity_poly.entity_id
_entity_poly.type
_entity_poly.pdbx_seq_one_letter_code
_entity_poly.pdbx_strand_id
1 'polypeptide(L)'
;MNEKLHLKIDGMHCESCEKIITAELSEIAGIADIKINAADGSGELSAPEEVSSETITQAITRAGYIGVVVSRTREQMPQTTLDAFEKKVVSPMIGAQEAVIAKAGMTPSEKKENQVYLALSGMHCSSCAGLIERGLKKVSGVSAVNVNFAAEKARVVFDASQTTVEELIRAVEKSGYKARLAVSGDAEAERKEREKGIRVYWKKFVCGLVLSLPMLYFMLLDFFWFLPGRVAILPYIG
;
A
#
# COMPACT_ATOMS: atom_id res chain seq x y z
N MET A 1 -40.18 10.82 2.51
CA MET A 1 -39.33 11.61 3.42
C MET A 1 -37.90 11.31 3.01
N ASN A 2 -37.08 12.32 2.73
CA ASN A 2 -35.69 12.10 2.33
C ASN A 2 -34.82 12.09 3.60
N GLU A 3 -33.93 11.12 3.69
CA GLU A 3 -33.05 10.90 4.84
C GLU A 3 -31.61 11.27 4.47
N LYS A 4 -30.92 12.00 5.36
CA LYS A 4 -29.50 12.34 5.18
C LYS A 4 -28.62 11.20 5.66
N LEU A 5 -27.75 10.74 4.76
CA LEU A 5 -26.83 9.63 4.95
C LEU A 5 -25.40 10.15 4.90
N HIS A 6 -24.62 9.83 5.94
CA HIS A 6 -23.18 10.08 5.95
C HIS A 6 -22.44 8.80 5.53
N LEU A 7 -21.54 8.95 4.57
CA LEU A 7 -20.72 7.93 3.96
C LEU A 7 -19.26 8.18 4.28
N LYS A 8 -18.51 7.13 4.53
CA LYS A 8 -17.05 7.16 4.55
C LYS A 8 -16.54 6.33 3.37
N ILE A 9 -15.69 6.94 2.54
CA ILE A 9 -15.19 6.39 1.28
C ILE A 9 -13.67 6.37 1.35
N ASP A 10 -13.09 5.17 1.29
CA ASP A 10 -11.65 4.95 1.26
C ASP A 10 -11.13 4.94 -0.19
N GLY A 11 -9.95 5.55 -0.41
CA GLY A 11 -9.24 5.55 -1.69
C GLY A 11 -9.36 6.83 -2.53
N MET A 12 -9.97 7.90 -2.01
CA MET A 12 -9.98 9.21 -2.66
C MET A 12 -8.63 9.90 -2.42
N HIS A 13 -7.91 10.24 -3.49
CA HIS A 13 -6.59 10.90 -3.42
C HIS A 13 -6.52 12.19 -4.25
N CYS A 14 -7.63 12.62 -4.87
CA CYS A 14 -7.66 13.80 -5.73
C CYS A 14 -9.08 14.36 -5.90
N GLU A 15 -9.19 15.66 -6.18
CA GLU A 15 -10.43 16.39 -6.52
C GLU A 15 -11.16 15.77 -7.73
N SER A 16 -10.43 15.08 -8.62
CA SER A 16 -11.02 14.34 -9.74
C SER A 16 -11.90 13.16 -9.28
N CYS A 17 -11.60 12.54 -8.14
CA CYS A 17 -12.39 11.43 -7.59
C CYS A 17 -13.77 11.91 -7.13
N GLU A 18 -13.85 13.13 -6.56
CA GLU A 18 -15.09 13.74 -6.10
C GLU A 18 -16.11 13.89 -7.24
N LYS A 19 -15.64 14.37 -8.39
CA LYS A 19 -16.49 14.63 -9.57
C LYS A 19 -17.06 13.35 -10.16
N ILE A 20 -16.25 12.29 -10.21
CA ILE A 20 -16.68 10.98 -10.73
C ILE A 20 -17.72 10.34 -9.82
N ILE A 21 -17.49 10.35 -8.50
CA ILE A 21 -18.41 9.74 -7.53
C ILE A 21 -19.74 10.52 -7.49
N THR A 22 -19.68 11.86 -7.58
CA THR A 22 -20.89 12.69 -7.65
C THR A 22 -21.74 12.37 -8.87
N ALA A 23 -21.12 12.15 -10.04
CA ALA A 23 -21.82 11.79 -11.26
C ALA A 23 -22.52 10.42 -11.12
N GLU A 24 -21.83 9.39 -10.63
CA GLU A 24 -22.39 8.04 -10.45
C GLU A 24 -23.52 8.00 -9.42
N LEU A 25 -23.39 8.74 -8.32
CA LEU A 25 -24.47 8.83 -7.31
C LEU A 25 -25.68 9.62 -7.82
N SER A 26 -25.48 10.54 -8.78
CA SER A 26 -26.58 11.28 -9.41
C SER A 26 -27.39 10.44 -10.41
N GLU A 27 -26.85 9.33 -10.91
CA GLU A 27 -27.57 8.39 -11.79
C GLU A 27 -28.57 7.52 -11.03
N ILE A 28 -28.46 7.42 -9.71
CA ILE A 28 -29.40 6.66 -8.89
C ILE A 28 -30.67 7.49 -8.70
N ALA A 29 -31.78 6.98 -9.25
CA ALA A 29 -33.08 7.63 -9.16
C ALA A 29 -33.48 7.89 -7.69
N GLY A 30 -33.61 9.16 -7.33
CA GLY A 30 -34.09 9.62 -6.02
C GLY A 30 -33.03 10.25 -5.11
N ILE A 31 -31.74 10.18 -5.45
CA ILE A 31 -30.69 10.81 -4.62
C ILE A 31 -30.63 12.32 -4.89
N ALA A 32 -30.61 13.12 -3.82
CA ALA A 32 -30.52 14.59 -3.85
C ALA A 32 -29.46 15.08 -2.85
N ASP A 33 -28.95 16.31 -3.03
CA ASP A 33 -27.98 16.97 -2.14
C ASP A 33 -26.70 16.15 -1.85
N ILE A 34 -25.98 15.77 -2.91
CA ILE A 34 -24.70 15.05 -2.81
C ILE A 34 -23.57 16.06 -2.52
N LYS A 35 -22.89 15.90 -1.39
CA LYS A 35 -21.65 16.62 -1.03
C LYS A 35 -20.58 15.63 -0.67
N ILE A 36 -19.48 15.61 -1.40
CA ILE A 36 -18.36 14.69 -1.15
C ILE A 36 -17.12 15.52 -0.85
N ASN A 37 -16.41 15.16 0.21
CA ASN A 37 -15.14 15.77 0.57
C ASN A 37 -14.02 14.74 0.35
N ALA A 38 -13.23 14.97 -0.71
CA ALA A 38 -12.10 14.11 -1.05
C ALA A 38 -10.94 14.17 -0.04
N ALA A 39 -10.79 15.26 0.72
CA ALA A 39 -9.71 15.43 1.69
C ALA A 39 -9.94 14.57 2.95
N ASP A 40 -11.19 14.48 3.41
CA ASP A 40 -11.56 13.76 4.64
C ASP A 40 -12.11 12.34 4.38
N GLY A 41 -12.30 11.97 3.11
CA GLY A 41 -12.88 10.67 2.77
C GLY A 41 -14.36 10.58 3.11
N SER A 42 -15.08 11.69 3.30
CA SER A 42 -16.47 11.71 3.78
C SER A 42 -17.44 12.22 2.71
N GLY A 43 -18.62 11.61 2.60
CA GLY A 43 -19.70 12.09 1.74
C GLY A 43 -21.02 12.20 2.51
N GLU A 44 -21.85 13.16 2.14
CA GLU A 44 -23.22 13.33 2.62
C GLU A 44 -24.14 13.29 1.40
N LEU A 45 -25.21 12.49 1.47
CA LEU A 45 -26.24 12.46 0.44
C LEU A 45 -27.62 12.30 1.06
N SER A 46 -28.65 12.78 0.37
CA SER A 46 -30.04 12.59 0.76
C SER A 46 -30.71 11.56 -0.13
N ALA A 47 -31.26 10.49 0.46
CA ALA A 47 -31.93 9.43 -0.28
C ALA A 47 -33.34 9.15 0.28
N PRO A 48 -34.32 8.78 -0.56
CA PRO A 48 -35.62 8.32 -0.10
C PRO A 48 -35.47 6.96 0.59
N GLU A 49 -36.37 6.69 1.55
CA GLU A 49 -36.39 5.49 2.41
C GLU A 49 -36.45 4.15 1.63
N GLU A 50 -36.82 4.19 0.35
CA GLU A 50 -36.86 3.06 -0.57
C GLU A 50 -35.47 2.61 -1.06
N VAL A 51 -34.40 3.38 -0.81
CA VAL A 51 -33.03 3.05 -1.23
C VAL A 51 -32.29 2.32 -0.11
N SER A 52 -32.06 1.02 -0.32
CA SER A 52 -31.26 0.17 0.56
C SER A 52 -29.79 0.63 0.64
N SER A 53 -29.21 0.57 1.85
CA SER A 53 -27.78 0.80 2.08
C SER A 53 -26.87 -0.11 1.25
N GLU A 54 -27.38 -1.28 0.82
CA GLU A 54 -26.67 -2.21 -0.05
C GLU A 54 -26.57 -1.67 -1.48
N THR A 55 -27.61 -1.00 -2.00
CA THR A 55 -27.61 -0.38 -3.32
C THR A 55 -26.58 0.76 -3.41
N ILE A 56 -26.46 1.55 -2.35
CA ILE A 56 -25.48 2.64 -2.25
C ILE A 56 -24.06 2.07 -2.19
N THR A 57 -23.84 1.03 -1.40
CA THR A 57 -22.53 0.37 -1.29
C THR A 57 -22.13 -0.31 -2.61
N GLN A 58 -23.08 -0.90 -3.33
CA GLN A 58 -22.86 -1.47 -4.67
C GLN A 58 -22.50 -0.41 -5.71
N ALA A 59 -23.15 0.76 -5.69
CA ALA A 59 -22.82 1.85 -6.59
C ALA A 59 -21.40 2.40 -6.35
N ILE A 60 -21.01 2.59 -5.09
CA ILE A 60 -19.64 3.03 -4.72
C ILE A 60 -18.60 1.98 -5.18
N THR A 61 -18.95 0.69 -5.07
CA THR A 61 -18.09 -0.40 -5.54
C THR A 61 -17.97 -0.43 -7.07
N ARG A 62 -19.05 -0.13 -7.82
CA ARG A 62 -19.02 -0.01 -9.29
C ARG A 62 -18.15 1.17 -9.75
N ALA A 63 -18.15 2.26 -8.99
CA ALA A 63 -17.28 3.41 -9.21
C ALA A 63 -15.79 3.13 -8.86
N GLY A 64 -15.48 1.97 -8.27
CA GLY A 64 -14.12 1.54 -7.96
C GLY A 64 -13.61 1.93 -6.57
N TYR A 65 -14.49 2.36 -5.66
CA TYR A 65 -14.15 2.78 -4.31
C TYR A 65 -14.75 1.85 -3.25
N ILE A 66 -14.23 1.93 -2.02
CA ILE A 66 -14.76 1.17 -0.87
C ILE A 66 -15.48 2.17 0.03
N GLY A 67 -16.80 2.03 0.19
CA GLY A 67 -17.62 2.96 0.99
C GLY A 67 -18.45 2.24 2.04
N VAL A 68 -18.58 2.85 3.23
CA VAL A 68 -19.43 2.37 4.34
C VAL A 68 -20.33 3.50 4.81
N VAL A 69 -21.61 3.23 5.03
CA VAL A 69 -22.57 4.18 5.61
C VAL A 69 -22.33 4.26 7.11
N VAL A 70 -21.98 5.44 7.63
CA VAL A 70 -21.56 5.66 9.03
C VAL A 70 -22.73 6.09 9.91
N SER A 71 -23.67 6.90 9.40
CA SER A 71 -24.85 7.29 10.17
C SER A 71 -26.03 7.73 9.29
N ARG A 72 -27.23 7.42 9.79
CA ARG A 72 -28.54 7.89 9.33
C ARG A 72 -28.96 9.04 10.23
N THR A 73 -28.86 10.27 9.76
CA THR A 73 -29.23 11.43 10.58
C THR A 73 -30.66 11.82 10.26
N ARG A 74 -31.60 11.37 11.10
CA ARG A 74 -32.96 11.90 11.13
C ARG A 74 -32.89 13.31 11.72
N GLU A 75 -33.09 14.34 10.90
CA GLU A 75 -33.07 15.73 11.34
C GLU A 75 -34.16 15.98 12.38
N GLN A 76 -33.74 16.16 13.64
CA GLN A 76 -34.37 17.13 14.54
C GLN A 76 -33.32 17.63 15.56
N MET A 77 -32.83 18.85 15.34
CA MET A 77 -32.15 19.68 16.34
C MET A 77 -33.22 20.49 17.10
N PRO A 78 -33.02 20.89 18.38
CA PRO A 78 -31.95 21.84 18.75
C PRO A 78 -31.17 21.51 20.05
N GLN A 79 -29.94 22.04 20.07
CA GLN A 79 -29.10 22.55 21.18
C GLN A 79 -29.50 22.12 22.61
N THR A 80 -28.60 21.64 23.48
CA THR A 80 -27.59 22.46 24.18
C THR A 80 -26.77 21.54 25.10
N THR A 81 -25.62 22.06 25.55
CA THR A 81 -24.79 21.63 26.70
C THR A 81 -24.04 20.30 26.56
N LEU A 82 -22.78 20.47 26.13
CA LEU A 82 -21.62 19.83 26.75
C LEU A 82 -21.86 19.62 28.25
N ASP A 83 -22.03 18.36 28.66
CA ASP A 83 -21.49 17.74 29.87
C ASP A 83 -22.33 16.51 30.26
N ALA A 84 -21.63 15.39 30.47
CA ALA A 84 -22.07 14.21 31.21
C ALA A 84 -23.21 13.35 30.62
N PHE A 85 -22.86 12.46 29.70
CA PHE A 85 -23.35 11.07 29.78
C PHE A 85 -22.16 10.11 29.69
N GLU A 86 -21.40 10.14 30.78
CA GLU A 86 -20.38 9.18 31.14
C GLU A 86 -21.04 7.84 31.54
N LYS A 87 -20.35 6.74 31.22
CA LYS A 87 -20.56 5.34 31.68
C LYS A 87 -21.62 4.50 30.97
N LYS A 88 -21.18 3.76 29.94
CA LYS A 88 -20.96 2.28 29.94
C LYS A 88 -20.53 1.95 28.49
N VAL A 89 -19.27 1.81 28.13
CA VAL A 89 -18.32 0.78 28.52
C VAL A 89 -16.92 1.27 28.09
N VAL A 90 -16.06 1.44 29.10
CA VAL A 90 -14.59 1.41 29.10
C VAL A 90 -13.83 2.25 28.05
N SER A 91 -13.33 3.36 28.58
CA SER A 91 -12.31 4.27 28.06
C SER A 91 -10.94 3.62 27.74
N PRO A 92 -10.08 4.37 27.00
CA PRO A 92 -8.89 3.90 26.29
C PRO A 92 -7.61 4.00 27.16
N MET A 93 -6.47 3.54 26.65
CA MET A 93 -5.20 4.30 26.66
C MET A 93 -4.20 3.75 25.64
N ILE A 94 -3.64 4.69 24.86
CA ILE A 94 -2.43 4.59 24.04
C ILE A 94 -1.24 4.83 24.98
N GLY A 95 -0.14 4.11 24.78
CA GLY A 95 1.19 4.58 25.15
C GLY A 95 2.11 3.53 25.74
N ALA A 96 3.23 3.29 25.02
CA ALA A 96 4.41 2.52 25.40
C ALA A 96 4.32 0.99 25.32
N GLN A 97 4.96 0.41 24.29
CA GLN A 97 6.00 -0.62 24.46
C GLN A 97 6.59 -1.06 23.10
N GLU A 98 7.68 -0.39 22.70
CA GLU A 98 8.83 -1.13 22.19
C GLU A 98 9.32 -2.10 23.30
N ALA A 99 9.76 -3.28 22.88
CA ALA A 99 10.33 -4.36 23.67
C ALA A 99 9.36 -5.20 24.53
N VAL A 100 8.63 -6.12 23.87
CA VAL A 100 8.41 -7.46 24.45
C VAL A 100 8.69 -8.52 23.39
N ILE A 101 9.92 -9.01 23.46
CA ILE A 101 10.35 -10.31 22.96
C ILE A 101 9.57 -11.39 23.70
N ALA A 102 9.22 -12.44 22.95
CA ALA A 102 8.87 -13.79 23.38
C ALA A 102 7.39 -14.09 23.73
N LYS A 103 6.90 -15.07 22.96
CA LYS A 103 5.83 -16.04 23.25
C LYS A 103 4.38 -15.59 23.04
N ALA A 104 3.95 -15.73 21.78
CA ALA A 104 2.64 -16.31 21.46
C ALA A 104 2.86 -17.36 20.36
N GLY A 105 2.54 -18.61 20.67
CA GLY A 105 2.95 -19.82 19.97
C GLY A 105 2.64 -19.84 18.48
N MET A 106 3.71 -19.78 17.68
CA MET A 106 3.77 -20.52 16.42
C MET A 106 3.98 -21.98 16.78
N THR A 107 2.94 -22.79 16.63
CA THR A 107 3.10 -24.22 16.42
C THR A 107 3.47 -24.42 14.95
N PRO A 108 4.68 -24.88 14.60
CA PRO A 108 4.94 -25.38 13.26
C PRO A 108 4.29 -26.76 13.20
N SER A 109 3.04 -26.81 12.75
CA SER A 109 2.49 -28.06 12.22
C SER A 109 3.25 -28.34 10.92
N GLU A 110 3.76 -29.56 10.73
CA GLU A 110 4.44 -30.04 9.52
C GLU A 110 3.54 -29.99 8.27
N LYS A 111 3.13 -28.79 7.85
CA LYS A 111 2.50 -28.57 6.55
C LYS A 111 3.63 -28.31 5.57
N LYS A 112 3.71 -29.15 4.54
CA LYS A 112 4.69 -29.03 3.46
C LYS A 112 4.31 -27.86 2.55
N GLU A 113 4.54 -26.65 3.04
CA GLU A 113 4.27 -25.41 2.32
C GLU A 113 5.34 -25.20 1.25
N ASN A 114 4.92 -25.30 0.00
CA ASN A 114 5.75 -24.98 -1.14
C ASN A 114 5.53 -23.52 -1.55
N GLN A 115 6.58 -22.88 -2.05
CA GLN A 115 6.51 -21.54 -2.60
C GLN A 115 6.91 -21.55 -4.07
N VAL A 116 6.15 -20.81 -4.89
CA VAL A 116 6.47 -20.59 -6.30
C VAL A 116 6.29 -19.13 -6.67
N TYR A 117 7.06 -18.72 -7.68
CA TYR A 117 6.93 -17.42 -8.30
C TYR A 117 6.30 -17.59 -9.68
N LEU A 118 5.32 -16.76 -9.99
CA LEU A 118 4.68 -16.71 -11.29
C LEU A 118 5.02 -15.37 -11.94
N ALA A 119 5.52 -15.40 -13.17
CA ALA A 119 5.63 -14.24 -14.03
C ALA A 119 4.25 -13.97 -14.65
N LEU A 120 3.75 -12.76 -14.50
CA LEU A 120 2.44 -12.34 -14.96
C LEU A 120 2.57 -11.45 -16.19
N SER A 121 1.53 -11.39 -17.02
CA SER A 121 1.48 -10.48 -18.17
C SER A 121 0.09 -9.95 -18.42
N GLY A 122 0.01 -8.71 -18.92
CA GLY A 122 -1.26 -8.02 -19.22
C GLY A 122 -1.86 -7.27 -18.03
N MET A 123 -1.08 -6.99 -16.98
CA MET A 123 -1.51 -6.10 -15.90
C MET A 123 -1.14 -4.65 -16.21
N HIS A 124 -2.07 -3.72 -16.00
CA HIS A 124 -1.84 -2.29 -16.25
C HIS A 124 -2.06 -1.41 -15.01
N CYS A 125 -2.66 -1.95 -13.94
CA CYS A 125 -2.89 -1.20 -12.71
C CYS A 125 -2.86 -2.09 -11.46
N SER A 126 -2.78 -1.46 -10.28
CA SER A 126 -2.85 -2.12 -8.97
C SER A 126 -4.16 -2.89 -8.76
N SER A 127 -5.27 -2.42 -9.35
CA SER A 127 -6.56 -3.12 -9.29
C SER A 127 -6.53 -4.48 -10.00
N CYS A 128 -5.73 -4.63 -11.08
CA CYS A 128 -5.50 -5.91 -11.74
C CYS A 128 -4.82 -6.92 -10.81
N ALA A 129 -3.82 -6.48 -10.04
CA ALA A 129 -3.16 -7.33 -9.05
C ALA A 129 -4.14 -7.80 -7.97
N GLY A 130 -5.02 -6.92 -7.47
CA GLY A 130 -6.04 -7.30 -6.49
C GLY A 130 -7.08 -8.31 -7.01
N LEU A 131 -7.36 -8.32 -8.32
CA LEU A 131 -8.21 -9.35 -8.94
C LEU A 131 -7.50 -10.71 -8.96
N ILE A 132 -6.23 -10.73 -9.37
CA ILE A 132 -5.41 -11.94 -9.43
C ILE A 132 -5.20 -12.53 -8.03
N GLU A 133 -4.91 -11.69 -7.02
CA GLU A 133 -4.78 -12.14 -5.64
C GLU A 133 -6.04 -12.82 -5.11
N ARG A 134 -7.21 -12.23 -5.38
CA ARG A 134 -8.50 -12.80 -4.99
C ARG A 134 -8.79 -14.10 -5.73
N GLY A 135 -8.39 -14.22 -7.00
CA GLY A 135 -8.49 -15.45 -7.78
C GLY A 135 -7.65 -16.57 -7.20
N LEU A 136 -6.38 -16.28 -6.88
CA LEU A 136 -5.44 -17.25 -6.32
C LEU A 136 -5.79 -17.67 -4.88
N LYS A 137 -6.29 -16.76 -4.04
CA LYS A 137 -6.73 -17.08 -2.67
C LYS A 137 -7.94 -18.02 -2.62
N LYS A 138 -8.73 -18.10 -3.70
CA LYS A 138 -9.87 -19.02 -3.81
C LYS A 138 -9.47 -20.45 -4.16
N VAL A 139 -8.23 -20.67 -4.61
CA VAL A 139 -7.73 -22.01 -4.92
C VAL A 139 -7.48 -22.76 -3.61
N SER A 140 -7.94 -24.01 -3.54
CA SER A 140 -7.69 -24.88 -2.39
C SER A 140 -6.20 -25.02 -2.10
N GLY A 141 -5.80 -25.20 -0.85
CA GLY A 141 -4.38 -25.40 -0.51
C GLY A 141 -3.48 -24.16 -0.62
N VAL A 142 -3.97 -23.01 -1.08
CA VAL A 142 -3.21 -21.75 -1.07
C VAL A 142 -3.25 -21.14 0.33
N SER A 143 -2.07 -20.90 0.92
CA SER A 143 -1.92 -20.35 2.27
C SER A 143 -1.63 -18.86 2.26
N ALA A 144 -0.81 -18.40 1.31
CA ALA A 144 -0.49 -16.98 1.15
C ALA A 144 -0.28 -16.60 -0.31
N VAL A 145 -0.70 -15.39 -0.69
CA VAL A 145 -0.52 -14.81 -2.02
C VAL A 145 -0.07 -13.38 -1.87
N ASN A 146 0.92 -12.97 -2.65
CA ASN A 146 1.35 -11.59 -2.78
C ASN A 146 1.65 -11.31 -4.26
N VAL A 147 0.96 -10.34 -4.85
CA VAL A 147 1.16 -9.93 -6.25
C VAL A 147 1.80 -8.55 -6.28
N ASN A 148 2.92 -8.45 -6.97
CA ASN A 148 3.58 -7.19 -7.26
C ASN A 148 3.35 -6.83 -8.73
N PHE A 149 2.43 -5.90 -8.99
CA PHE A 149 2.13 -5.46 -10.34
C PHE A 149 3.32 -4.74 -10.99
N ALA A 150 4.07 -3.94 -10.23
CA ALA A 150 5.20 -3.18 -10.73
C ALA A 150 6.38 -4.09 -11.15
N ALA A 151 6.51 -5.25 -10.49
CA ALA A 151 7.49 -6.26 -10.84
C ALA A 151 6.93 -7.37 -11.76
N GLU A 152 5.66 -7.27 -12.17
CA GLU A 152 4.94 -8.29 -12.96
C GLU A 152 5.09 -9.72 -12.40
N LYS A 153 5.15 -9.86 -11.08
CA LYS A 153 5.44 -11.13 -10.39
C LYS A 153 4.43 -11.40 -9.28
N ALA A 154 4.05 -12.66 -9.13
CA ALA A 154 3.26 -13.16 -8.02
C ALA A 154 4.03 -14.20 -7.22
N ARG A 155 4.03 -14.08 -5.90
CA ARG A 155 4.51 -15.09 -4.96
C ARG A 155 3.32 -15.82 -4.38
N VAL A 156 3.32 -17.15 -4.51
CA VAL A 156 2.24 -18.01 -4.00
C VAL A 156 2.85 -19.07 -3.10
N VAL A 157 2.32 -19.18 -1.88
CA VAL A 157 2.61 -20.25 -0.92
C VAL A 157 1.41 -21.19 -0.92
N PHE A 158 1.64 -22.44 -1.30
CA PHE A 158 0.60 -23.46 -1.45
C PHE A 158 1.08 -24.82 -0.98
N ASP A 159 0.12 -25.67 -0.64
CA ASP A 159 0.35 -27.07 -0.32
C ASP A 159 0.38 -27.89 -1.61
N ALA A 160 1.56 -28.46 -1.94
CA ALA A 160 1.76 -29.25 -3.14
C ALA A 160 0.99 -30.59 -3.14
N SER A 161 0.42 -31.00 -2.01
CA SER A 161 -0.50 -32.14 -1.94
C SER A 161 -1.93 -31.80 -2.33
N GLN A 162 -2.31 -30.51 -2.33
CA GLN A 162 -3.68 -30.06 -2.60
C GLN A 162 -3.83 -29.29 -3.92
N THR A 163 -2.74 -28.72 -4.43
CA THR A 163 -2.79 -27.90 -5.66
C THR A 163 -1.47 -27.99 -6.41
N THR A 164 -1.54 -27.87 -7.74
CA THR A 164 -0.36 -27.85 -8.60
C THR A 164 -0.10 -26.47 -9.20
N VAL A 165 1.11 -26.26 -9.72
CA VAL A 165 1.50 -24.99 -10.37
C VAL A 165 0.61 -24.69 -11.58
N GLU A 166 0.20 -25.71 -12.32
CA GLU A 166 -0.68 -25.58 -13.48
C GLU A 166 -2.07 -25.09 -13.09
N GLU A 167 -2.58 -25.52 -11.93
CA GLU A 167 -3.86 -25.03 -11.40
C GLU A 167 -3.79 -23.56 -10.99
N LEU A 168 -2.67 -23.14 -10.39
CA LEU A 168 -2.42 -21.73 -10.09
C LEU A 168 -2.38 -20.89 -11.37
N ILE A 169 -1.70 -21.35 -12.41
CA ILE A 169 -1.67 -20.67 -13.71
C ILE A 169 -3.08 -20.57 -14.30
N ARG A 170 -3.85 -21.66 -14.31
CA ARG A 170 -5.25 -21.66 -14.77
C ARG A 170 -6.14 -20.71 -13.97
N ALA A 171 -5.92 -20.57 -12.67
CA ALA A 171 -6.68 -19.63 -11.84
C ALA A 171 -6.42 -18.17 -12.26
N VAL A 172 -5.17 -17.85 -12.63
CA VAL A 172 -4.83 -16.53 -13.21
C VAL A 172 -5.45 -16.34 -14.58
N GLU A 173 -5.42 -17.37 -15.44
CA GLU A 173 -6.04 -17.33 -16.77
C GLU A 173 -7.56 -17.16 -16.73
N LYS A 174 -8.23 -17.80 -15.77
CA LYS A 174 -9.66 -17.58 -15.49
C LYS A 174 -9.98 -16.14 -15.10
N SER A 175 -8.99 -15.41 -14.58
CA SER A 175 -9.12 -13.99 -14.23
C SER A 175 -8.83 -13.07 -15.42
N GLY A 176 -8.51 -13.62 -16.60
CA GLY A 176 -8.25 -12.86 -17.84
C GLY A 176 -6.80 -12.48 -18.07
N TYR A 177 -5.85 -13.03 -17.30
CA TYR A 177 -4.44 -12.67 -17.37
C TYR A 177 -3.56 -13.86 -17.76
N LYS A 178 -2.34 -13.60 -18.23
CA LYS A 178 -1.39 -14.68 -18.55
C LYS A 178 -0.42 -14.87 -17.41
N ALA A 179 -0.13 -16.13 -17.07
CA ALA A 179 0.86 -16.49 -16.06
C ALA A 179 1.81 -17.58 -16.58
N ARG A 180 3.07 -17.52 -16.15
CA ARG A 180 4.08 -18.55 -16.40
C ARG A 180 4.89 -18.80 -15.12
N LEU A 181 5.41 -20.02 -14.95
CA LEU A 181 6.30 -20.32 -13.84
C LEU A 181 7.60 -19.51 -13.99
N ALA A 182 7.90 -18.66 -13.02
CA ALA A 182 9.18 -17.97 -12.94
C ALA A 182 10.18 -18.93 -12.29
N VAL A 183 11.16 -19.37 -13.06
CA VAL A 183 12.21 -20.27 -12.57
C VAL A 183 13.07 -19.50 -11.56
N SER A 184 13.39 -20.11 -10.43
CA SER A 184 14.11 -19.50 -9.29
C SER A 184 15.44 -18.84 -9.70
N GLY A 185 16.05 -19.30 -10.78
CA GLY A 185 17.29 -18.76 -11.33
C GLY A 185 17.18 -17.30 -11.78
N ASP A 186 16.02 -16.86 -12.28
CA ASP A 186 15.84 -15.50 -12.78
C ASP A 186 15.68 -14.49 -11.64
N ALA A 187 15.01 -14.90 -10.55
CA ALA A 187 14.84 -14.05 -9.37
C ALA A 187 16.15 -13.84 -8.59
N GLU A 188 16.98 -14.89 -8.48
CA GLU A 188 18.29 -14.81 -7.85
C GLU A 188 19.31 -14.06 -8.72
N ALA A 189 19.26 -14.26 -10.05
CA ALA A 189 20.10 -13.51 -10.98
C ALA A 189 19.81 -12.00 -10.94
N GLU A 190 18.53 -11.61 -10.96
CA GLU A 190 18.12 -10.20 -10.91
C GLU A 190 18.47 -9.56 -9.54
N ARG A 191 18.31 -10.30 -8.44
CA ARG A 191 18.70 -9.85 -7.09
C ARG A 191 20.22 -9.63 -7.00
N LYS A 192 21.00 -10.54 -7.57
CA LYS A 192 22.47 -10.47 -7.61
C LYS A 192 22.96 -9.34 -8.54
N GLU A 193 22.22 -9.01 -9.59
CA GLU A 193 22.53 -7.85 -10.44
C GLU A 193 22.25 -6.51 -9.74
N ARG A 194 21.16 -6.40 -8.99
CA ARG A 194 20.88 -5.21 -8.17
C ARG A 194 21.96 -4.98 -7.11
N GLU A 195 22.47 -6.04 -6.50
CA GLU A 195 23.59 -5.95 -5.54
C GLU A 195 24.92 -5.54 -6.22
N LYS A 196 25.16 -5.96 -7.46
CA LYS A 196 26.34 -5.54 -8.24
C LYS A 196 26.30 -4.06 -8.61
N GLY A 197 25.11 -3.48 -8.80
CA GLY A 197 24.94 -2.05 -9.09
C GLY A 197 25.58 -1.17 -8.02
N ILE A 198 25.38 -1.49 -6.74
CA ILE A 198 25.86 -0.68 -5.61
C ILE A 198 27.40 -0.58 -5.61
N ARG A 199 28.12 -1.67 -5.90
CA ARG A 199 29.59 -1.65 -5.95
C ARG A 199 30.15 -0.81 -7.09
N VAL A 200 29.45 -0.75 -8.23
CA VAL A 200 29.88 0.08 -9.36
C VAL A 200 29.73 1.56 -9.03
N TYR A 201 28.62 1.95 -8.39
CA TYR A 201 28.43 3.33 -7.93
C TYR A 201 29.36 3.70 -6.78
N TRP A 202 29.64 2.78 -5.85
CA TRP A 202 30.56 3.05 -4.73
C TRP A 202 32.01 3.22 -5.21
N LYS A 203 32.45 2.47 -6.22
CA LYS A 203 33.76 2.69 -6.86
C LYS A 203 33.84 4.07 -7.54
N LYS A 204 32.78 4.51 -8.21
CA LYS A 204 32.70 5.86 -8.79
C LYS A 204 32.75 6.95 -7.71
N PHE A 205 32.06 6.73 -6.59
CA PHE A 205 32.08 7.64 -5.44
C PHE A 205 33.48 7.76 -4.83
N VAL A 206 34.16 6.64 -4.59
CA VAL A 206 35.53 6.63 -4.03
C VAL A 206 36.53 7.29 -4.99
N CYS A 207 36.44 7.02 -6.29
CA CYS A 207 37.29 7.71 -7.28
C CYS A 207 37.05 9.23 -7.27
N GLY A 208 35.80 9.67 -7.16
CA GLY A 208 35.47 11.10 -7.05
C GLY A 208 36.03 11.75 -5.79
N LEU A 209 35.91 11.07 -4.64
CA LEU A 209 36.45 11.51 -3.35
C LEU A 209 37.97 11.66 -3.39
N VAL A 210 38.68 10.69 -3.98
CA VAL A 210 40.15 10.74 -4.09
C VAL A 210 40.59 11.88 -5.01
N LEU A 211 39.85 12.14 -6.10
CA LEU A 211 40.17 13.23 -7.03
C LEU A 211 39.91 14.62 -6.44
N SER A 212 38.91 14.77 -5.55
CA SER A 212 38.60 16.04 -4.89
C SER A 212 39.40 16.30 -3.61
N LEU A 213 39.98 15.25 -3.02
CA LEU A 213 40.78 15.31 -1.80
C LEU A 213 41.92 16.35 -1.83
N PRO A 214 42.70 16.51 -2.93
CA PRO A 214 43.78 17.49 -2.99
C PRO A 214 43.29 18.95 -2.91
N MET A 215 42.19 19.28 -3.59
CA MET A 215 41.59 20.60 -3.54
C MET A 215 40.98 20.87 -2.15
N LEU A 216 40.26 19.88 -1.61
CA LEU A 216 39.67 19.98 -0.27
C LEU A 216 40.75 20.11 0.82
N TYR A 217 41.85 19.37 0.69
CA TYR A 217 43.00 19.46 1.57
C TYR A 217 43.60 20.87 1.56
N PHE A 218 43.78 21.47 0.38
CA PHE A 218 44.27 22.83 0.27
C PHE A 218 43.32 23.86 0.91
N MET A 219 42.00 23.73 0.70
CA MET A 219 40.99 24.59 1.36
C MET A 219 40.96 24.43 2.88
N LEU A 220 41.06 23.20 3.39
CA LEU A 220 41.10 22.93 4.84
C LEU A 220 42.38 23.49 5.46
N LEU A 221 43.53 23.29 4.81
CA LEU A 221 44.77 23.91 5.25
C LEU A 221 44.66 25.44 5.27
N ASP A 222 43.92 26.04 4.34
CA ASP A 222 43.75 27.48 4.30
C ASP A 222 42.91 28.01 5.48
N PHE A 223 41.80 27.34 5.77
CA PHE A 223 40.86 27.71 6.83
C PHE A 223 41.40 27.49 8.25
N PHE A 224 42.15 26.40 8.49
CA PHE A 224 42.66 26.05 9.81
C PHE A 224 44.06 26.64 10.05
N TRP A 225 44.16 27.96 10.18
CA TRP A 225 45.38 28.71 10.55
C TRP A 225 46.04 28.24 11.88
N PHE A 226 45.27 27.59 12.76
CA PHE A 226 45.71 27.10 14.07
C PHE A 226 46.45 25.74 14.05
N LEU A 227 46.45 24.99 12.94
CA LEU A 227 47.05 23.65 12.91
C LEU A 227 48.60 23.70 12.90
N PRO A 228 49.31 23.04 13.84
CA PRO A 228 50.77 23.13 14.02
C PRO A 228 51.62 22.42 12.94
N GLY A 229 51.05 22.18 11.75
CA GLY A 229 51.69 21.47 10.64
C GLY A 229 52.03 22.32 9.40
N ARG A 230 51.54 23.56 9.30
CA ARG A 230 51.82 24.45 8.15
C ARG A 230 53.31 24.72 7.94
N VAL A 231 54.09 24.78 9.03
CA VAL A 231 55.52 25.18 9.00
C VAL A 231 56.44 24.10 8.40
N ALA A 232 55.99 22.86 8.30
CA ALA A 232 56.81 21.75 7.78
C ALA A 232 56.71 21.57 6.25
N ILE A 233 55.66 22.10 5.60
CA ILE A 233 55.38 21.86 4.17
C ILE A 233 55.76 23.07 3.30
N LEU A 234 55.95 24.25 3.91
CA LEU A 234 56.31 25.49 3.23
C LEU A 234 57.75 25.65 2.71
N PRO A 235 58.80 24.89 3.10
CA PRO A 235 60.14 25.12 2.53
C PRO A 235 60.35 24.47 1.14
N TYR A 236 59.33 23.87 0.52
CA TYR A 236 59.48 23.14 -0.75
C TYR A 236 58.51 23.58 -1.87
N ILE A 237 57.71 24.61 -1.65
CA ILE A 237 56.84 25.23 -2.66
C ILE A 237 57.23 26.71 -2.69
N GLY A 238 58.18 27.03 -3.57
CA GLY A 238 58.54 28.40 -3.94
C GLY A 238 57.59 28.97 -4.97
#